data_AF-A0A427A662-F1
#
_entry.id   AF-A0A427A662-F1
#
_cell.length_a   1.000
_cell.length_b   1.000
_cell.length_c   1.000
_cell.angle_alpha   90.00
_cell.angle_beta   90.00
_cell.angle_gamma   90.00
#
_symmetry.space_group_name_H-M   'P 1'
#
loop_
_entity.id
_entity.type
_entity.pdbx_description
1 polymer ?
#
loop_
_entity_poly.entity_id
_entity_poly.type
_entity_poly.pdbx_seq_one_letter_code
_entity_poly.pdbx_strand_id
1 'polypeptide(L)'
;EVHDYLKSLCPDLHITRGEYDADARYPENKTLTIGQFKLGLCHGHQIIPWGDLDSLAMLQRQLDVDILVTGHTHQFKAYKHEAGVVINPGSATGAYSSITYDVNPSFVLMDIDGLRVVVYVYELIDGEVKVDKIDFKKTANTQSAH
;
A
#
# COMPACT_ATOMS: atom_id res chain seq x y z
N GLU A 1 21.20 3.92 6.14
CA GLU A 1 20.93 5.17 5.38
C GLU A 1 19.44 5.39 5.11
N VAL A 2 18.78 4.70 4.17
CA VAL A 2 17.33 4.92 3.91
C VAL A 2 16.44 4.61 5.13
N HIS A 3 16.73 3.51 5.85
CA HIS A 3 16.02 3.17 7.08
C HIS A 3 16.14 4.27 8.16
N ASP A 4 17.32 4.86 8.31
CA ASP A 4 17.58 5.89 9.33
C ASP A 4 16.94 7.22 8.91
N TYR A 5 16.94 7.53 7.61
CA TYR A 5 16.18 8.63 7.04
C TYR A 5 14.68 8.49 7.34
N LEU A 6 14.06 7.33 7.07
CA LEU A 6 12.64 7.11 7.35
C LEU A 6 12.31 7.20 8.85
N LYS A 7 13.19 6.69 9.72
CA LYS A 7 13.05 6.84 11.18
C LYS A 7 13.13 8.29 11.66
N SER A 8 13.85 9.16 10.95
CA SER A 8 13.90 10.58 11.27
C SER A 8 12.59 11.31 10.94
N LEU A 9 11.80 10.80 9.98
CA LEU A 9 10.49 11.34 9.61
C LEU A 9 9.39 10.87 10.56
N CYS A 10 9.37 9.57 10.88
CA CYS A 10 8.43 8.98 11.82
C CYS A 10 9.11 7.86 12.63
N PRO A 11 9.06 7.91 13.98
CA PRO A 11 9.66 6.86 14.80
C PRO A 11 8.93 5.52 14.69
N ASP A 12 7.62 5.54 14.37
CA ASP A 12 6.82 4.34 14.14
C ASP A 12 6.94 3.87 12.69
N LEU A 13 8.01 3.12 12.42
CA LEU A 13 8.36 2.63 11.08
C LEU A 13 7.98 1.15 10.93
N HIS A 14 7.33 0.83 9.82
CA HIS A 14 6.97 -0.54 9.46
C HIS A 14 7.50 -0.89 8.07
N ILE A 15 8.24 -1.98 8.00
CA ILE A 15 8.90 -2.45 6.77
C ILE A 15 8.53 -3.92 6.56
N THR A 16 8.24 -4.27 5.32
CA THR A 16 8.13 -5.65 4.83
C THR A 16 9.25 -5.93 3.85
N ARG A 17 9.68 -7.19 3.77
CA ARG A 17 10.82 -7.58 2.95
C ARG A 17 10.53 -7.45 1.45
N GLY A 18 11.35 -6.67 0.76
CA GLY A 18 11.44 -6.62 -0.69
C GLY A 18 12.29 -7.72 -1.30
N GLU A 19 12.11 -7.94 -2.60
CA GLU A 19 12.86 -8.96 -3.37
C GLU A 19 14.37 -8.75 -3.30
N TYR A 20 14.79 -7.48 -3.28
CA TYR A 20 16.20 -7.07 -3.26
C TYR A 20 16.70 -6.65 -1.86
N ASP A 21 15.90 -6.82 -0.81
CA ASP A 21 16.34 -6.51 0.56
C ASP A 21 17.30 -7.57 1.08
N ALA A 22 18.49 -7.14 1.47
CA ALA A 22 19.51 -8.02 2.07
C ALA A 22 19.17 -8.46 3.50
N ASP A 23 18.35 -7.67 4.21
CA ASP A 23 17.99 -7.95 5.60
C ASP A 23 16.80 -8.91 5.68
N ALA A 24 17.10 -10.19 5.93
CA ALA A 24 16.09 -11.23 6.06
C ALA A 24 15.24 -11.15 7.35
N ARG A 25 15.51 -10.18 8.25
CA ARG A 25 14.72 -9.99 9.47
C ARG A 25 13.38 -9.30 9.22
N TYR A 26 13.24 -8.61 8.08
CA TYR A 26 11.95 -8.01 7.73
C TYR A 26 10.93 -9.10 7.42
N PRO A 27 9.69 -8.98 7.93
CA PRO A 27 8.65 -9.95 7.65
C PRO A 27 8.17 -9.83 6.19
N GLU A 28 7.74 -10.93 5.59
CA GLU A 28 7.16 -10.95 4.24
C GLU A 28 5.84 -10.17 4.19
N ASN A 29 5.00 -10.36 5.22
CA ASN A 29 3.74 -9.66 5.39
C ASN A 29 3.68 -9.06 6.80
N LYS A 30 3.05 -7.89 6.94
CA LYS A 30 2.81 -7.27 8.24
C LYS A 30 1.40 -6.71 8.30
N THR A 31 0.69 -6.99 9.38
CA THR A 31 -0.61 -6.38 9.65
C THR A 31 -0.50 -5.39 10.80
N LEU A 32 -1.30 -4.32 10.73
CA LEU A 32 -1.43 -3.34 11.80
C LEU A 32 -2.84 -2.75 11.79
N THR A 33 -3.25 -2.17 12.92
CA THR A 33 -4.55 -1.52 13.04
C THR A 33 -4.33 -0.04 13.30
N ILE A 34 -4.93 0.82 12.48
CA ILE A 34 -4.94 2.27 12.65
C ILE A 34 -6.41 2.72 12.71
N GLY A 35 -6.83 3.22 13.87
CA GLY A 35 -8.25 3.54 14.10
C GLY A 35 -9.13 2.30 13.91
N GLN A 36 -10.12 2.39 13.02
CA GLN A 36 -11.07 1.31 12.71
C GLN A 36 -10.67 0.48 11.48
N PHE A 37 -9.47 0.70 10.95
CA PHE A 37 -8.95 0.03 9.76
C PHE A 37 -7.84 -0.95 10.13
N LYS A 38 -7.95 -2.18 9.62
CA LYS A 38 -6.85 -3.14 9.56
C LYS A 38 -6.10 -2.94 8.25
N LEU A 39 -4.80 -2.69 8.33
CA LEU A 39 -3.91 -2.55 7.19
C LEU A 39 -3.04 -3.80 7.08
N GLY A 40 -2.84 -4.28 5.85
CA GLY A 40 -1.85 -5.28 5.50
C GLY A 40 -0.77 -4.66 4.63
N LEU A 41 0.48 -5.01 4.88
CA LEU A 41 1.65 -4.62 4.10
C LEU A 41 2.26 -5.88 3.50
N CYS A 42 2.63 -5.81 2.22
CA CYS A 42 3.37 -6.84 1.50
C CYS A 42 4.18 -6.17 0.39
N HIS A 43 5.38 -6.66 0.06
CA HIS A 43 6.10 -6.11 -1.11
C HIS A 43 5.37 -6.42 -2.43
N GLY A 44 4.80 -7.60 -2.57
CA GLY A 44 4.01 -8.00 -3.74
C GLY A 44 4.77 -8.82 -4.80
N HIS A 45 6.07 -9.05 -4.63
CA HIS A 45 6.84 -9.93 -5.54
C HIS A 45 6.40 -11.39 -5.45
N GLN A 46 5.81 -11.77 -4.31
CA GLN A 46 5.28 -13.08 -3.98
C GLN A 46 3.88 -13.34 -4.58
N ILE A 47 3.20 -12.31 -5.10
CA ILE A 47 1.81 -12.40 -5.57
C ILE A 47 1.82 -12.73 -7.05
N ILE A 48 1.47 -13.96 -7.41
CA ILE A 48 1.51 -14.46 -8.79
C ILE A 48 0.07 -14.73 -9.28
N PRO A 49 -0.37 -14.14 -10.41
CA PRO A 49 0.38 -13.23 -11.29
C PRO A 49 0.61 -11.83 -10.68
N TRP A 50 1.71 -11.18 -11.05
CA TRP A 50 2.07 -9.86 -10.52
C TRP A 50 1.02 -8.81 -10.86
N GLY A 51 0.48 -8.15 -9.84
CA GLY A 51 -0.52 -7.09 -10.00
C GLY A 51 -1.90 -7.58 -10.42
N ASP A 52 -2.15 -8.89 -10.41
CA ASP A 52 -3.47 -9.48 -10.67
C ASP A 52 -4.45 -9.15 -9.53
N LEU A 53 -5.64 -8.65 -9.90
CA LEU A 53 -6.62 -8.15 -8.92
C LEU A 53 -7.19 -9.27 -8.07
N ASP A 54 -7.41 -10.46 -8.64
CA ASP A 54 -7.96 -11.60 -7.92
C ASP A 54 -6.94 -12.13 -6.90
N SER A 55 -5.67 -12.22 -7.31
CA SER A 55 -4.56 -12.63 -6.44
C SER A 55 -4.36 -11.65 -5.27
N LEU A 56 -4.45 -10.35 -5.53
CA LEU A 56 -4.42 -9.31 -4.49
C LEU A 56 -5.62 -9.42 -3.54
N ALA A 57 -6.82 -9.62 -4.08
CA ALA A 57 -8.04 -9.78 -3.28
C ALA A 57 -8.03 -11.07 -2.44
N MET A 58 -7.37 -12.13 -2.92
CA MET A 58 -7.13 -13.35 -2.14
C MET A 58 -6.21 -13.07 -0.95
N LEU A 59 -5.08 -12.39 -1.17
CA LEU A 59 -4.16 -12.03 -0.08
C LEU A 59 -4.83 -11.11 0.94
N GLN A 60 -5.61 -10.13 0.49
CA GLN A 60 -6.36 -9.23 1.37
C GLN A 60 -7.31 -9.99 2.30
N ARG A 61 -8.08 -10.95 1.74
CA ARG A 61 -8.98 -11.80 2.54
C ARG A 61 -8.21 -12.72 3.48
N GLN A 62 -7.10 -13.29 3.03
CA GLN A 62 -6.26 -14.16 3.85
C GLN A 62 -5.70 -13.42 5.07
N LEU A 63 -5.34 -12.15 4.91
CA LEU A 63 -4.83 -11.30 6.00
C LEU A 63 -5.94 -10.67 6.85
N ASP A 64 -7.21 -10.77 6.44
CA ASP A 64 -8.37 -10.12 7.06
C ASP A 64 -8.15 -8.60 7.26
N VAL A 65 -7.78 -7.90 6.18
CA VAL A 65 -7.47 -6.46 6.20
C VAL A 65 -8.41 -5.62 5.34
N ASP A 66 -8.75 -4.43 5.83
CA ASP A 66 -9.56 -3.45 5.11
C ASP A 66 -8.77 -2.74 4.02
N ILE A 67 -7.47 -2.53 4.25
CA ILE A 67 -6.56 -1.87 3.31
C ILE A 67 -5.34 -2.75 3.12
N LEU A 68 -5.08 -3.21 1.90
CA LEU A 68 -3.86 -3.93 1.54
C LEU A 68 -2.92 -2.99 0.79
N VAL A 69 -1.71 -2.78 1.31
CA VAL A 69 -0.65 -2.03 0.63
C VAL A 69 0.33 -3.01 0.00
N THR A 70 0.51 -2.90 -1.32
CA THR A 70 1.47 -3.69 -2.09
C THR A 70 2.42 -2.80 -2.89
N GLY A 71 3.50 -3.37 -3.42
CA GLY A 71 4.47 -2.67 -4.26
C GLY A 71 4.81 -3.48 -5.52
N HIS A 72 6.11 -3.63 -5.78
CA HIS A 72 6.70 -4.44 -6.85
C HIS A 72 6.46 -3.95 -8.29
N THR A 73 5.25 -3.54 -8.67
CA THR A 73 4.97 -3.07 -10.04
C THR A 73 5.54 -1.67 -10.33
N HIS A 74 5.97 -0.94 -9.30
CA HIS A 74 6.47 0.44 -9.35
C HIS A 74 5.48 1.48 -9.89
N GLN A 75 4.23 1.07 -10.17
CA GLN A 75 3.18 1.96 -10.66
C GLN A 75 2.14 2.18 -9.58
N PHE A 76 1.79 3.44 -9.34
CA PHE A 76 0.67 3.75 -8.46
C PHE A 76 -0.62 3.09 -8.97
N LYS A 77 -1.32 2.40 -8.07
CA LYS A 77 -2.65 1.85 -8.33
C LYS A 77 -3.47 1.89 -7.04
N ALA A 78 -4.72 2.32 -7.15
CA ALA A 78 -5.69 2.15 -6.08
C ALA A 78 -6.92 1.45 -6.64
N TYR A 79 -7.26 0.30 -6.07
CA TYR A 79 -8.39 -0.51 -6.48
C TYR A 79 -9.30 -0.77 -5.28
N LYS A 80 -10.60 -0.64 -5.49
CA LYS A 80 -11.61 -0.99 -4.51
C LYS A 80 -12.23 -2.34 -4.89
N HIS A 81 -12.18 -3.29 -3.97
CA HIS A 81 -12.90 -4.56 -4.04
C HIS A 81 -13.98 -4.59 -2.95
N GLU A 82 -14.89 -5.56 -3.02
CA GLU A 82 -15.88 -5.86 -1.97
C GLU A 82 -15.30 -5.98 -0.56
N ALA A 83 -14.04 -6.44 -0.43
CA ALA A 83 -13.38 -6.69 0.84
C ALA A 83 -12.65 -5.46 1.41
N GLY A 84 -12.52 -4.37 0.63
CA GLY A 84 -11.78 -3.18 1.04
C GLY A 84 -11.05 -2.50 -0.11
N VAL A 85 -9.90 -1.92 0.19
CA VAL A 85 -9.07 -1.18 -0.78
C VAL A 85 -7.68 -1.80 -0.88
N VAL A 86 -7.15 -1.90 -2.10
CA VAL A 86 -5.76 -2.26 -2.38
C VAL A 86 -5.06 -1.03 -2.91
N ILE A 87 -3.90 -0.69 -2.33
CA ILE A 87 -3.11 0.48 -2.69
C ILE A 87 -1.70 0.03 -3.03
N ASN A 88 -1.21 0.45 -4.19
CA ASN A 88 0.18 0.42 -4.53
C ASN A 88 0.67 1.87 -4.62
N PRO A 89 1.62 2.30 -3.76
CA PRO A 89 2.09 3.68 -3.75
C PRO A 89 3.04 3.99 -4.91
N GLY A 90 3.46 2.99 -5.70
CA GLY A 90 4.48 3.14 -6.73
C GLY A 90 5.90 3.11 -6.17
N SER A 91 6.84 3.70 -6.91
CA SER A 91 8.23 3.83 -6.50
C SER A 91 8.54 5.28 -6.11
N ALA A 92 8.90 5.53 -4.85
CA ALA A 92 9.22 6.88 -4.37
C ALA A 92 10.38 7.56 -5.11
N THR A 93 11.26 6.78 -5.75
CA THR A 93 12.42 7.28 -6.50
C THR A 93 12.26 7.17 -8.02
N GLY A 94 11.13 6.65 -8.52
CA GLY A 94 10.98 6.34 -9.94
C GLY A 94 11.94 5.25 -10.42
N ALA A 95 12.27 4.27 -9.55
CA ALA A 95 13.25 3.24 -9.89
C ALA A 95 12.79 2.39 -11.06
N TYR A 96 13.74 1.95 -11.88
CA TYR A 96 13.49 1.04 -13.00
C TYR A 96 12.75 -0.22 -12.54
N SER A 97 11.78 -0.66 -13.36
CA SER A 97 11.07 -1.93 -13.21
C SER A 97 11.15 -2.72 -14.51
N SER A 98 11.29 -4.03 -14.43
CA SER A 98 11.23 -4.93 -15.59
C SER A 98 9.82 -5.03 -16.19
N ILE A 99 8.79 -4.54 -15.48
CA ILE A 99 7.38 -4.67 -15.84
C ILE A 99 6.81 -3.34 -16.37
N THR A 100 7.36 -2.20 -15.95
CA THR A 100 6.82 -0.86 -16.27
C THR A 100 7.92 0.02 -16.86
N TYR A 101 7.71 0.49 -18.09
CA TYR A 101 8.71 1.21 -18.88
C TYR A 101 8.82 2.71 -18.55
N ASP A 102 7.79 3.31 -17.97
CA ASP A 102 7.75 4.72 -17.56
C ASP A 102 7.30 4.83 -16.10
N VAL A 103 8.27 4.84 -15.19
CA VAL A 103 8.02 4.91 -13.74
C VAL A 103 8.18 6.35 -13.26
N ASN A 104 7.07 7.00 -12.94
CA ASN A 104 7.09 8.29 -12.25
C ASN A 104 7.38 8.08 -10.76
N PRO A 105 8.22 8.93 -10.13
CA PRO A 105 8.36 8.94 -8.67
C PRO A 105 7.00 9.20 -8.01
N SER A 106 6.59 8.32 -7.09
CA SER A 106 5.31 8.46 -6.41
C SER A 106 5.29 7.90 -4.99
N PHE A 107 4.44 8.50 -4.15
CA PHE A 107 4.14 8.02 -2.81
C PHE A 107 2.70 8.38 -2.40
N VAL A 108 2.23 7.76 -1.33
CA VAL A 108 0.86 7.95 -0.82
C VAL A 108 0.87 8.44 0.62
N LEU A 109 0.00 9.39 0.93
CA LEU A 109 -0.37 9.75 2.30
C LEU A 109 -1.83 9.36 2.54
N MET A 110 -2.11 8.74 3.68
CA MET A 110 -3.48 8.37 4.08
C MET A 110 -3.90 9.17 5.30
N ASP A 111 -5.03 9.86 5.20
CA ASP A 111 -5.71 10.48 6.32
C ASP A 111 -6.86 9.58 6.77
N ILE A 112 -6.75 9.01 7.97
CA ILE A 112 -7.69 8.05 8.53
C ILE A 112 -8.46 8.70 9.67
N ASP A 113 -9.77 8.86 9.49
CA ASP A 113 -10.67 9.44 10.49
C ASP A 113 -11.96 8.61 10.61
N GLY A 114 -12.15 7.99 11.79
CA GLY A 114 -13.28 7.11 12.06
C GLY A 114 -13.38 5.95 11.06
N LEU A 115 -14.42 5.97 10.22
CA LEU A 115 -14.67 4.98 9.17
C LEU A 115 -14.34 5.50 7.77
N ARG A 116 -13.63 6.63 7.65
CA ARG A 116 -13.23 7.24 6.39
C ARG A 116 -11.70 7.21 6.26
N VAL A 117 -11.23 6.93 5.06
CA VAL A 117 -9.84 7.12 4.64
C VAL A 117 -9.81 8.00 3.41
N VAL A 118 -9.01 9.06 3.46
CA VAL A 118 -8.65 9.85 2.28
C VAL A 118 -7.22 9.51 1.89
N VAL A 119 -7.06 9.03 0.66
CA VAL A 119 -5.76 8.67 0.08
C VAL A 119 -5.32 9.81 -0.83
N TYR A 120 -4.19 10.44 -0.48
CA TYR A 120 -3.51 11.45 -1.28
C TYR A 120 -2.36 10.80 -2.02
N VAL A 121 -2.34 10.95 -3.34
CA VAL A 121 -1.33 10.36 -4.22
C VAL A 121 -0.47 11.49 -4.73
N TYR A 122 0.83 11.43 -4.47
CA TYR A 122 1.79 12.41 -4.95
C TYR A 122 2.61 11.75 -6.06
N GLU A 123 2.57 12.32 -7.26
CA GLU A 123 3.37 11.86 -8.39
C GLU A 123 4.20 13.01 -8.95
N LEU A 124 5.45 12.75 -9.31
CA LEU A 124 6.30 13.70 -10.03
C LEU A 124 6.18 13.44 -11.53
N ILE A 125 5.52 14.33 -12.26
CA ILE A 125 5.29 14.24 -13.70
C ILE A 125 5.87 15.48 -14.36
N ASP A 126 6.80 15.30 -15.30
CA ASP A 126 7.48 16.38 -16.03
C ASP A 126 8.12 17.44 -15.12
N GLY A 127 8.61 17.02 -13.94
CA GLY A 127 9.24 17.90 -12.94
C GLY A 127 8.25 18.64 -12.03
N GLU A 128 6.94 18.44 -12.21
CA GLU A 128 5.89 19.01 -11.38
C GLU A 128 5.23 17.96 -10.49
N VAL A 129 4.93 18.33 -9.24
CA VAL A 129 4.20 17.45 -8.33
C VAL A 129 2.71 17.56 -8.62
N LYS A 130 2.11 16.45 -9.06
CA LYS A 130 0.66 16.29 -9.18
C LYS A 130 0.13 15.57 -7.95
N VAL A 131 -1.05 16.00 -7.50
CA VAL A 131 -1.71 15.44 -6.31
C VAL A 131 -3.12 15.00 -6.66
N ASP A 132 -3.38 13.71 -6.54
CA ASP A 132 -4.72 13.13 -6.67
C ASP A 132 -5.28 12.73 -5.30
N LYS A 133 -6.61 12.68 -5.21
CA LYS A 133 -7.33 12.36 -3.98
C LYS A 133 -8.39 11.29 -4.22
N ILE A 134 -8.36 10.25 -3.40
CA ILE A 134 -9.32 9.15 -3.42
C ILE A 134 -10.00 9.05 -2.05
N ASP A 135 -11.32 8.96 -2.02
CA ASP A 135 -12.09 8.84 -0.79
C ASP A 135 -12.63 7.41 -0.63
N PHE A 136 -12.35 6.81 0.52
CA PHE A 136 -12.86 5.50 0.90
C PHE A 136 -13.62 5.60 2.21
N LYS A 137 -14.79 4.96 2.27
CA LYS A 137 -15.57 4.81 3.50
C LYS A 137 -15.86 3.34 3.76
N LYS A 138 -15.48 2.87 4.94
CA LYS A 138 -15.81 1.53 5.43
C LYS A 138 -17.30 1.48 5.80
N THR A 139 -17.99 0.47 5.29
CA THR A 139 -19.37 0.20 5.70
C THR A 139 -19.33 -0.32 7.13
N ALA A 140 -20.13 0.26 8.03
CA ALA A 140 -20.26 -0.29 9.38
C ALA A 140 -20.91 -1.67 9.28
N ASN A 141 -20.26 -2.71 9.81
CA ASN A 141 -20.92 -3.98 10.01
C ASN A 141 -21.99 -3.79 11.08
N THR A 142 -23.26 -3.66 10.69
CA THR A 142 -24.37 -4.02 11.55
C THR A 142 -24.26 -5.51 11.79
N GLN A 143 -23.55 -5.92 12.84
CA GLN A 143 -23.76 -7.24 13.42
C GLN A 143 -25.20 -7.26 13.92
N SER A 144 -26.10 -7.84 13.12
CA SER A 144 -27.37 -8.34 13.62
C SER A 144 -27.01 -9.40 14.66
N ALA A 145 -27.14 -9.01 15.94
CA ALA A 145 -27.13 -9.94 17.05
C ALA A 145 -28.24 -10.99 16.80
N HIS A 146 -27.82 -12.24 16.60
CA HIS A 146 -28.67 -13.41 16.66
C HIS A 146 -28.18 -14.32 17.78
#